data_AF-A0A8D0L7W1-F1
#
_entry.id   AF-A0A8D0L7W1-F1
#
_cell.length_a   1.000
_cell.length_b   1.000
_cell.length_c   1.000
_cell.angle_alpha   90.00
_cell.angle_beta   90.00
_cell.angle_gamma   90.00
#
_symmetry.space_group_name_H-M   'P 1'
#
loop_
_entity.id
_entity.type
_entity.pdbx_description
1 polymer ?
#
loop_
_entity_poly.entity_id
_entity_poly.type
_entity_poly.pdbx_seq_one_letter_code
_entity_poly.pdbx_strand_id
1 'polypeptide(L)'
;MSPVSNLWLSEEMHRVLVEPDSFISYVGADNKIGEPVLEDSCGLNRSRISFCVYTILGVVKRARWPTSLEEAKAGGFVVGYLSNGNPIYRNPCAEQVLKLLDNLLALIRWVKLT
;
A
#
# COMPACT_ATOMS: atom_id res chain seq x y z
N MET A 1 0.29 -10.90 -0.95
CA MET A 1 1.03 -9.72 -0.44
C MET A 1 2.51 -9.76 -0.77
N SER A 2 3.23 -10.88 -0.63
CA SER A 2 4.69 -10.94 -0.87
C SER A 2 5.21 -10.23 -2.15
N PRO A 3 4.61 -10.41 -3.36
CA PRO A 3 5.07 -9.68 -4.55
C PRO A 3 4.93 -8.15 -4.42
N VAL A 4 3.83 -7.69 -3.83
CA VAL A 4 3.60 -6.27 -3.54
C VAL A 4 4.57 -5.78 -2.49
N SER A 5 4.81 -6.54 -1.42
CA SER A 5 5.77 -6.17 -0.37
C SER A 5 7.18 -6.05 -0.92
N ASN A 6 7.63 -6.99 -1.75
CA ASN A 6 8.97 -6.97 -2.34
C ASN A 6 9.17 -5.77 -3.27
N LEU A 7 8.17 -5.46 -4.10
CA LEU A 7 8.22 -4.30 -4.99
C LEU A 7 8.12 -2.99 -4.22
N TRP A 8 7.12 -2.88 -3.35
CA TRP A 8 6.79 -1.66 -2.62
C TRP A 8 7.86 -1.26 -1.61
N LEU A 9 8.56 -2.23 -1.02
CA LEU A 9 9.63 -2.01 -0.05
C LEU A 9 11.03 -2.13 -0.66
N SER A 10 11.14 -2.24 -1.99
CA SER A 10 12.45 -2.21 -2.64
C SER A 10 13.11 -0.84 -2.43
N GLU A 11 14.44 -0.82 -2.34
CA GLU A 11 15.23 0.43 -2.25
C GLU A 11 14.91 1.38 -3.41
N GLU A 12 14.73 0.83 -4.62
CA GLU A 12 14.33 1.59 -5.80
C GLU A 12 12.97 2.28 -5.59
N MET A 13 11.94 1.52 -5.19
CA MET A 13 10.61 2.09 -4.97
C MET A 13 10.60 3.07 -3.80
N HIS A 14 11.32 2.77 -2.71
CA HIS A 14 11.44 3.69 -1.58
C HIS A 14 12.04 5.03 -2.03
N ARG A 15 13.13 5.00 -2.81
CA ARG A 15 13.74 6.22 -3.38
C ARG A 15 12.75 6.99 -4.24
N VAL A 16 12.07 6.29 -5.17
CA VAL A 16 11.04 6.87 -6.04
C VAL A 16 9.94 7.54 -5.23
N LEU A 17 9.52 6.98 -4.10
CA LEU A 17 8.43 7.53 -3.30
C LEU A 17 8.88 8.65 -2.35
N VAL A 18 10.18 8.78 -2.07
CA VAL A 18 10.72 9.78 -1.12
C VAL A 18 11.34 10.99 -1.81
N GLU A 19 11.99 10.81 -2.96
CA GLU A 19 12.70 11.86 -3.67
C GLU A 19 11.86 12.47 -4.81
N PRO A 20 11.70 13.80 -4.89
CA PRO A 20 10.83 14.45 -5.88
C PRO A 20 11.25 14.16 -7.33
N ASP A 21 12.52 14.37 -7.65
CA ASP A 21 13.02 14.24 -9.02
C ASP A 21 12.93 12.79 -9.50
N SER A 22 13.26 11.85 -8.60
CA SER A 22 13.11 10.42 -8.83
C SER A 22 11.65 10.05 -9.09
N PHE A 23 10.69 10.59 -8.34
CA PHE A 23 9.26 10.35 -8.57
C PHE A 23 8.81 10.86 -9.94
N ILE A 24 9.12 12.13 -10.25
CA ILE A 24 8.73 12.81 -11.50
C ILE A 24 9.22 12.03 -12.72
N SER A 25 10.50 11.66 -12.73
CA SER A 25 11.11 10.90 -13.81
C SER A 25 10.53 9.48 -13.90
N TYR A 26 10.29 8.82 -12.76
CA TYR A 26 9.74 7.47 -12.73
C TYR A 26 8.33 7.38 -13.35
N VAL A 27 7.47 8.38 -13.07
CA VAL A 27 6.11 8.42 -13.63
C VAL A 27 6.05 9.04 -15.03
N GLY A 28 7.13 9.70 -15.46
CA GLY A 28 7.27 10.37 -16.75
C GLY A 28 6.56 11.71 -16.83
N ALA A 29 6.48 12.45 -15.72
CA ALA A 29 5.85 13.77 -15.67
C ALA A 29 6.74 14.90 -16.24
N ASP A 30 8.01 14.60 -16.52
CA ASP A 30 9.02 15.44 -17.17
C ASP A 30 9.17 15.18 -18.68
N ASN A 31 8.41 14.23 -19.24
CA ASN A 31 8.46 13.90 -20.66
C ASN A 31 7.99 15.09 -21.53
N LYS A 32 8.77 15.42 -22.57
CA LYS A 32 8.45 16.52 -23.49
C LYS A 32 7.22 16.19 -24.32
N ILE A 33 6.29 17.14 -24.40
CA ILE A 33 5.08 17.03 -25.23
C ILE A 33 5.50 17.04 -26.72
N GLY A 34 5.16 15.98 -27.46
CA GLY A 34 5.27 15.96 -28.93
C GLY A 34 6.30 14.99 -29.51
N GLU A 35 7.10 14.29 -28.70
CA GLU A 35 7.91 13.19 -29.21
C GLU A 35 7.06 11.91 -29.37
N PRO A 36 7.16 11.19 -30.50
CA PRO A 36 6.46 9.92 -30.66
C PRO A 36 7.00 8.92 -29.63
N VAL A 37 6.18 8.59 -28.64
CA VAL A 37 6.50 7.58 -27.62
C VAL A 37 6.48 6.21 -28.31
N LEU A 38 7.67 5.71 -28.67
CA LEU A 38 7.82 4.38 -29.26
C LEU A 38 7.56 3.27 -28.22
N GLU A 39 7.95 3.48 -26.96
CA GLU A 39 7.67 2.60 -25.82
C GLU A 39 7.38 3.42 -24.54
N ASP A 40 6.18 3.32 -23.96
CA ASP A 40 5.81 4.00 -22.70
C ASP A 40 6.31 3.20 -21.48
N SER A 41 7.63 3.17 -21.27
CA SER A 41 8.25 2.55 -20.10
C SER A 41 7.71 3.14 -18.79
N CYS A 42 7.42 4.45 -18.79
CA CYS A 42 6.78 5.16 -17.68
C CYS A 42 5.36 4.65 -17.40
N GLY A 43 4.64 4.17 -18.42
CA GLY A 43 3.33 3.53 -18.28
C GLY A 43 3.36 2.25 -17.45
N LEU A 44 4.41 1.43 -17.62
CA LEU A 44 4.63 0.25 -16.77
C LEU A 44 4.96 0.66 -15.32
N ASN A 45 5.77 1.70 -15.14
CA ASN A 45 6.11 2.25 -13.83
C ASN A 45 4.87 2.77 -13.07
N ARG A 46 4.02 3.57 -13.72
CA ARG A 46 2.73 4.02 -13.15
C ARG A 46 1.85 2.83 -12.80
N SER A 47 1.76 1.84 -13.69
CA SER A 47 0.96 0.63 -13.48
C SER A 47 1.46 -0.20 -12.28
N ARG A 48 2.78 -0.25 -12.04
CA ARG A 48 3.37 -0.90 -10.85
C ARG A 48 2.94 -0.22 -9.55
N ILE A 49 3.00 1.12 -9.50
CA ILE A 49 2.51 1.88 -8.33
C ILE A 49 1.02 1.63 -8.13
N SER A 50 0.21 1.75 -9.18
CA SER A 50 -1.23 1.49 -9.11
C SER A 50 -1.54 0.07 -8.63
N PHE A 51 -0.83 -0.94 -9.14
CA PHE A 51 -0.99 -2.32 -8.72
C PHE A 51 -0.74 -2.51 -7.22
N CYS A 52 0.34 -1.93 -6.69
CA CYS A 52 0.64 -1.97 -5.26
C CYS A 52 -0.47 -1.28 -4.44
N VAL A 53 -0.85 -0.05 -4.81
CA VAL A 53 -1.88 0.73 -4.09
C VAL A 53 -3.23 0.01 -4.11
N TYR A 54 -3.70 -0.46 -5.27
CA TYR A 54 -4.96 -1.19 -5.37
C TYR A 54 -4.94 -2.52 -4.62
N THR A 55 -3.80 -3.21 -4.57
CA THR A 55 -3.68 -4.44 -3.79
C THR A 55 -3.74 -4.14 -2.29
N ILE A 56 -3.03 -3.12 -1.82
CA ILE A 56 -3.10 -2.69 -0.41
C ILE A 56 -4.53 -2.31 -0.05
N LEU A 57 -5.19 -1.48 -0.88
CA LEU A 57 -6.59 -1.11 -0.70
C LEU A 57 -7.52 -2.32 -0.65
N GLY A 58 -7.35 -3.26 -1.58
CA GLY A 58 -8.14 -4.48 -1.66
C GLY A 58 -8.01 -5.35 -0.40
N VAL A 59 -6.80 -5.48 0.14
CA VAL A 59 -6.53 -6.22 1.37
C VAL A 59 -7.14 -5.53 2.58
N VAL A 60 -6.89 -4.24 2.78
CA VAL A 60 -7.44 -3.48 3.92
C VAL A 60 -8.97 -3.49 3.92
N LYS A 61 -9.58 -3.32 2.73
CA LYS A 61 -11.05 -3.26 2.60
C LYS A 61 -11.72 -4.61 2.87
N ARG A 62 -11.04 -5.74 2.61
CA ARG A 62 -11.66 -7.07 2.63
C ARG A 62 -11.21 -7.96 3.79
N ALA A 63 -10.03 -7.72 4.36
CA ALA A 63 -9.53 -8.48 5.50
C ALA A 63 -10.37 -8.17 6.74
N ARG A 64 -11.03 -9.21 7.28
CA ARG A 64 -11.85 -9.12 8.47
C ARG A 64 -11.73 -10.38 9.32
N TRP A 65 -11.93 -10.24 10.61
CA TRP A 65 -12.17 -11.37 11.52
C TRP A 65 -13.61 -11.91 11.34
N PRO A 66 -13.91 -13.12 11.85
CA PRO A 66 -15.27 -13.68 11.84
C PRO A 66 -16.28 -12.80 12.58
N THR A 67 -17.53 -12.79 12.14
CA THR A 67 -18.62 -12.04 12.81
C THR A 67 -19.03 -12.68 14.14
N SER A 68 -18.94 -14.02 14.24
CA SER A 68 -19.21 -14.76 15.47
C SER A 68 -18.07 -14.57 16.46
N LEU A 69 -18.39 -14.15 17.70
CA LEU A 69 -17.39 -14.00 18.76
C LEU A 69 -16.69 -15.31 19.09
N GLU A 70 -17.43 -16.43 19.11
CA GLU A 70 -16.85 -17.74 19.43
C GLU A 70 -15.89 -18.22 18.33
N GLU A 71 -16.24 -18.00 17.06
CA GLU A 71 -15.32 -18.27 15.95
C GLU A 71 -14.10 -17.35 15.99
N ALA A 72 -14.28 -16.07 16.32
CA ALA A 72 -13.19 -15.12 16.43
C ALA A 72 -12.25 -15.47 17.59
N LYS A 73 -12.76 -15.95 18.73
CA LYS A 73 -11.95 -16.48 19.84
C LYS A 73 -11.20 -17.74 19.42
N ALA A 74 -11.90 -18.72 18.83
CA ALA A 74 -11.31 -19.98 18.39
C ALA A 74 -10.22 -19.76 17.32
N GLY A 75 -10.42 -18.79 16.42
CA GLY A 75 -9.43 -18.36 15.43
C GLY A 75 -8.33 -17.44 15.98
N GLY A 76 -8.33 -17.13 17.28
CA GLY A 76 -7.34 -16.28 17.92
C GLY A 76 -7.36 -14.82 17.44
N PHE A 77 -8.50 -14.30 16.99
CA PHE A 77 -8.65 -12.89 16.58
C PHE A 77 -8.91 -11.98 17.77
N VAL A 78 -9.45 -12.49 18.88
CA VAL A 78 -9.65 -11.73 20.12
C VAL A 78 -8.36 -11.71 20.92
N VAL A 79 -7.84 -10.51 21.21
CA VAL A 79 -6.57 -10.30 21.94
C VAL A 79 -6.76 -9.75 23.34
N GLY A 80 -7.99 -9.39 23.71
CA GLY A 80 -8.31 -8.86 25.03
C GLY A 80 -9.71 -8.29 25.08
N TYR A 81 -10.00 -7.59 26.17
CA TYR A 81 -11.28 -6.94 26.43
C TYR A 81 -11.06 -5.55 27.01
N LEU A 82 -11.91 -4.60 26.61
CA LEU A 82 -12.02 -3.30 27.24
C LEU A 82 -12.65 -3.42 28.63
N SER A 83 -12.54 -2.38 29.46
CA SER A 83 -13.10 -2.35 30.82
C SER A 83 -14.62 -2.53 30.89
N ASN A 84 -15.32 -2.22 29.80
CA ASN A 84 -16.77 -2.44 29.66
C ASN A 84 -17.14 -3.84 29.13
N GLY A 85 -16.18 -4.74 28.99
CA GLY A 85 -16.38 -6.11 28.51
C GLY A 85 -16.42 -6.28 26.99
N ASN A 86 -16.20 -5.20 26.19
CA ASN A 86 -16.16 -5.32 24.74
C ASN A 86 -14.86 -5.98 24.25
N PRO A 87 -14.91 -6.92 23.29
CA PRO A 87 -13.72 -7.59 22.78
C PRO A 87 -12.84 -6.65 21.94
N ILE A 88 -11.52 -6.81 22.08
CA ILE A 88 -10.49 -6.17 21.25
C ILE A 88 -10.02 -7.19 20.22
N TYR A 89 -10.07 -6.83 18.94
CA TYR A 89 -9.69 -7.70 17.83
C TYR A 89 -8.36 -7.28 17.21
N ARG A 90 -7.65 -8.26 16.64
CA ARG A 90 -6.54 -8.03 15.70
C ARG A 90 -6.99 -8.29 14.26
N ASN A 91 -6.61 -7.42 13.33
CA ASN A 91 -6.84 -7.67 11.92
C ASN A 91 -5.72 -8.58 11.35
N PRO A 92 -6.04 -9.64 10.59
CA PRO A 92 -5.04 -10.54 10.02
C PRO A 92 -4.05 -9.86 9.06
N CYS A 93 -4.43 -8.72 8.45
CA CYS A 93 -3.52 -8.00 7.56
C CYS A 93 -2.75 -6.86 8.23
N ALA A 94 -2.99 -6.56 9.52
CA ALA A 94 -2.44 -5.38 10.17
C ALA A 94 -0.91 -5.33 10.09
N GLU A 95 -0.23 -6.40 10.50
CA GLU A 95 1.24 -6.45 10.52
C GLU A 95 1.84 -6.19 9.13
N GLN A 96 1.28 -6.83 8.10
CA GLN A 96 1.79 -6.68 6.74
C GLN A 96 1.50 -5.29 6.16
N VAL A 97 0.33 -4.71 6.44
CA VAL A 97 -0.05 -3.39 5.93
C VAL A 97 0.74 -2.28 6.63
N LEU A 98 0.99 -2.40 7.94
CA LEU A 98 1.79 -1.43 8.70
C LEU A 98 3.21 -1.28 8.12
N LYS A 99 3.83 -2.37 7.66
CA LYS A 99 5.14 -2.32 6.98
C LYS A 99 5.13 -1.50 5.68
N LEU A 100 3.97 -1.35 5.04
CA LEU A 100 3.83 -0.63 3.76
C LEU A 100 3.41 0.83 3.94
N LEU A 101 3.07 1.23 5.18
CA LEU A 101 2.40 2.48 5.48
C LEU A 101 3.29 3.69 5.22
N ASP A 102 4.57 3.63 5.58
CA ASP A 102 5.49 4.76 5.42
C ASP A 102 5.64 5.17 3.94
N ASN A 103 5.80 4.19 3.06
CA ASN A 103 5.85 4.41 1.62
C ASN A 103 4.50 4.89 1.06
N LEU A 104 3.37 4.45 1.61
CA LEU A 104 2.05 4.96 1.24
C LEU A 104 1.87 6.43 1.64
N LEU A 105 2.31 6.80 2.84
CA LEU A 105 2.29 8.18 3.31
C LEU A 105 3.24 9.05 2.47
N ALA A 106 4.40 8.53 2.09
CA ALA A 106 5.32 9.21 1.19
C ALA A 106 4.67 9.51 -0.17
N LEU A 107 3.98 8.53 -0.76
CA LEU A 107 3.21 8.74 -2.00
C LEU A 107 2.13 9.82 -1.85
N ILE A 108 1.38 9.81 -0.73
CA ILE A 108 0.30 10.78 -0.47
C ILE A 108 0.85 12.22 -0.45
N ARG A 109 2.09 12.44 -0.01
CA ARG A 109 2.69 13.78 -0.02
C ARG A 109 2.76 14.36 -1.44
N TRP A 110 3.04 13.54 -2.46
CA TRP A 110 3.13 14.02 -3.85
C TRP A 110 1.77 14.46 -4.38
N VAL A 111 0.72 13.68 -4.12
CA VAL A 111 -0.65 13.98 -4.58
C VAL A 111 -1.18 15.29 -3.97
N LYS A 112 -0.62 15.75 -2.85
CA LYS A 112 -1.02 17.01 -2.19
C LYS A 112 -0.22 18.24 -2.61
N LEU A 113 0.87 18.07 -3.37
CA LEU A 113 1.75 19.17 -3.81
C LEU A 113 1.51 19.58 -5.27
N THR A 114 0.61 18.89 -5.97
CA THR A 114 0.03 19.25 -7.28
C THR A 114 -1.39 19.75 -7.10
#